data_AF-A0A0N9IDK7-F1
#
_entry.id   AF-A0A0N9IDK7-F1
#
_cell.length_a   1.000
_cell.length_b   1.000
_cell.length_c   1.000
_cell.angle_alpha   90.00
_cell.angle_beta   90.00
_cell.angle_gamma   90.00
#
_symmetry.space_group_name_H-M   'P 1'
#
loop_
_entity.id
_entity.type
_entity.pdbx_description
1 polymer ?
#
loop_
_entity_poly.entity_id
_entity_poly.type
_entity_poly.pdbx_seq_one_letter_code
_entity_poly.pdbx_strand_id
1 'polypeptide(L)'
;MDGLGALRRPDGTEFDKAAVFLYAYRHSYAQRHADAGTPVDVLRELMGHRSLVTTQGYYSVTATRVRKAVDALAAHQFDGRGQHVWSQARALLESEHQRLVVGQVAVPFGSCTEPSNVQAGGGGCPFRFRCLGCGHFRSDPSYLPELKDYLDTLLRDRERIRSATELDEWARAEAMPSEHEITRLRQLIRRVEQDLDGLSDGDRQQIEEAVRVVRRTRQTVHLGLPTISPPAPDPELKTSQP
;
A
#
# COMPACT_ATOMS: atom_id res chain seq x y z
N MET A 1 -20.94 -34.45 19.10
CA MET A 1 -21.42 -34.04 17.76
C MET A 1 -20.25 -34.22 16.79
N ASP A 2 -19.90 -35.47 16.50
CA ASP A 2 -18.85 -35.81 15.54
C ASP A 2 -19.52 -36.05 14.18
N GLY A 3 -19.29 -35.15 13.22
CA GLY A 3 -19.91 -35.32 11.91
C GLY A 3 -19.77 -34.17 10.91
N LEU A 4 -18.91 -33.18 11.14
CA LEU A 4 -18.55 -32.21 10.11
C LEU A 4 -17.10 -32.47 9.71
N GLY A 5 -16.89 -32.74 8.41
CA GLY A 5 -15.55 -32.89 7.83
C GLY A 5 -14.67 -31.67 8.09
N ALA A 6 -13.35 -31.84 7.99
CA ALA A 6 -12.40 -30.75 8.16
C ALA A 6 -12.76 -29.58 7.22
N LEU A 7 -13.11 -28.42 7.80
CA LEU A 7 -13.28 -27.20 7.04
C LEU A 7 -11.90 -26.82 6.50
N ARG A 8 -11.76 -26.68 5.19
CA ARG A 8 -10.47 -26.32 4.57
C ARG A 8 -10.53 -24.92 3.99
N ARG A 9 -9.43 -24.19 4.15
CA ARG A 9 -9.18 -22.93 3.47
C ARG A 9 -8.85 -23.18 1.98
N PRO A 10 -8.89 -22.14 1.12
CA PRO A 10 -8.55 -22.26 -0.30
C PRO A 10 -7.14 -22.81 -0.58
N ASP A 11 -6.21 -22.63 0.36
CA ASP A 11 -4.84 -23.17 0.31
C ASP A 11 -4.73 -24.64 0.77
N GLY A 12 -5.86 -25.29 1.06
CA GLY A 12 -5.94 -26.69 1.49
C GLY A 12 -5.66 -26.92 2.98
N THR A 13 -5.26 -25.90 3.73
CA THR A 13 -5.04 -25.99 5.18
C THR A 13 -6.36 -26.13 5.94
N GLU A 14 -6.36 -26.88 7.04
CA GLU A 14 -7.55 -27.00 7.89
C GLU A 14 -7.81 -25.67 8.61
N PHE A 15 -9.06 -25.23 8.58
CA PHE A 15 -9.52 -24.03 9.25
C PHE A 15 -9.58 -24.27 10.75
N ASP A 16 -8.93 -23.41 11.52
CA ASP A 16 -8.95 -23.46 12.98
C ASP A 16 -10.39 -23.33 13.51
N LYS A 17 -10.90 -24.41 14.07
CA LYS A 17 -12.26 -24.48 14.63
C LYS A 17 -12.41 -23.55 15.85
N ALA A 18 -11.33 -23.20 16.53
CA ALA A 18 -11.38 -22.24 17.64
C ALA A 18 -11.76 -20.82 17.17
N ALA A 19 -11.54 -20.49 15.89
CA ALA A 19 -12.00 -19.24 15.30
C ALA A 19 -13.53 -19.22 15.02
N VAL A 20 -14.23 -20.35 15.20
CA VAL A 20 -15.69 -20.47 15.02
C VAL A 20 -16.38 -20.35 16.38
N PHE A 21 -16.74 -19.12 16.76
CA PHE A 21 -17.46 -18.82 18.01
C PHE A 21 -18.65 -17.91 17.75
N LEU A 22 -19.59 -17.84 18.69
CA LEU A 22 -20.87 -17.13 18.51
C LEU A 22 -20.71 -15.67 18.08
N TYR A 23 -19.74 -14.96 18.66
CA TYR A 23 -19.51 -13.56 18.29
C TYR A 23 -18.93 -13.42 16.88
N ALA A 24 -18.13 -14.39 16.39
CA ALA A 24 -17.66 -14.39 15.01
C ALA A 24 -18.83 -14.47 14.01
N TYR A 25 -19.85 -15.30 14.26
CA TYR A 25 -21.05 -15.36 13.42
C TYR A 25 -21.77 -14.01 13.34
N ARG A 26 -21.95 -13.35 14.49
CA ARG A 26 -22.56 -12.02 14.57
C ARG A 26 -21.75 -10.98 13.79
N HIS A 27 -20.42 -11.04 13.90
CA HIS A 27 -19.53 -10.14 13.17
C HIS A 27 -19.56 -10.39 11.66
N SER A 28 -19.51 -11.64 11.20
CA SER A 28 -19.62 -12.00 9.78
C SER A 28 -21.00 -11.70 9.17
N TYR A 29 -22.07 -11.78 9.95
CA TYR A 29 -23.41 -11.33 9.53
C TYR A 29 -23.42 -9.82 9.25
N ALA A 30 -22.96 -9.00 10.20
CA ALA A 30 -22.88 -7.56 10.03
C ALA A 30 -21.98 -7.15 8.87
N GLN A 31 -20.82 -7.79 8.75
CA GLN A 31 -19.89 -7.51 7.66
C GLN A 31 -20.50 -7.80 6.29
N ARG A 32 -21.21 -8.93 6.13
CA ARG A 32 -21.89 -9.25 4.86
C ARG A 32 -22.98 -8.23 4.50
N HIS A 33 -23.73 -7.72 5.48
CA HIS A 33 -24.72 -6.68 5.25
C HIS A 33 -24.09 -5.34 4.84
N ALA A 34 -22.99 -4.95 5.49
CA ALA A 34 -22.24 -3.75 5.13
C ALA A 34 -21.64 -3.86 3.71
N ASP A 35 -21.04 -5.02 3.38
CA ASP A 35 -20.49 -5.33 2.06
C ASP A 35 -21.55 -5.32 0.95
N ALA A 36 -22.79 -5.75 1.26
CA ALA A 36 -23.93 -5.71 0.36
C ALA A 36 -24.56 -4.31 0.21
N GLY A 37 -24.05 -3.30 0.92
CA GLY A 37 -24.52 -1.92 0.82
C GLY A 37 -25.77 -1.59 1.64
N THR A 38 -26.09 -2.40 2.67
CA THR A 38 -27.17 -2.07 3.62
C THR A 38 -26.87 -0.70 4.26
N PRO A 39 -27.81 0.26 4.37
CA PRO A 39 -27.57 1.52 5.07
C PRO A 39 -27.18 1.34 6.56
N VAL A 40 -26.31 2.20 7.09
CA VAL A 40 -25.71 2.05 8.44
C VAL A 40 -26.72 2.12 9.59
N ASP A 41 -27.76 2.93 9.42
CA ASP A 41 -28.90 3.05 10.32
C ASP A 41 -29.75 1.77 10.34
N VAL A 42 -30.00 1.18 9.16
CA VAL A 42 -30.70 -0.10 8.99
C VAL A 42 -29.89 -1.24 9.61
N LEU A 43 -28.58 -1.32 9.33
CA LEU A 43 -27.74 -2.36 9.93
C LEU A 43 -27.60 -2.19 11.45
N ARG A 44 -27.59 -0.96 11.96
CA ARG A 44 -27.61 -0.71 13.41
C ARG A 44 -28.85 -1.31 14.05
N GLU A 45 -30.01 -1.16 13.41
CA GLU A 45 -31.28 -1.72 13.89
C GLU A 45 -31.29 -3.25 13.80
N LEU A 46 -30.86 -3.83 12.67
CA LEU A 46 -30.71 -5.28 12.50
C LEU A 46 -29.77 -5.89 13.55
N MET A 47 -28.72 -5.16 13.91
CA MET A 47 -27.77 -5.56 14.94
C MET A 47 -28.27 -5.25 16.36
N GLY A 48 -29.32 -4.46 16.55
CA GLY A 48 -29.74 -4.02 17.89
C GLY A 48 -28.67 -3.18 18.60
N HIS A 49 -27.86 -2.44 17.85
CA HIS A 49 -26.84 -1.55 18.40
C HIS A 49 -27.47 -0.24 18.88
N ARG A 50 -27.10 0.21 20.09
CA ARG A 50 -27.56 1.50 20.64
C ARG A 50 -26.82 2.70 20.06
N SER A 51 -25.61 2.50 19.54
CA SER A 51 -24.76 3.55 18.97
C SER A 51 -24.51 3.31 17.48
N LEU A 52 -24.66 4.35 16.67
CA LEU A 52 -24.28 4.34 15.25
C LEU A 52 -22.78 4.12 15.07
N VAL A 53 -21.95 4.62 15.99
CA VAL A 53 -20.48 4.50 15.92
C VAL A 53 -20.04 3.03 16.00
N THR A 54 -20.72 2.21 16.80
CA THR A 54 -20.45 0.76 16.89
C THR A 54 -20.71 0.05 15.57
N THR A 55 -21.75 0.46 14.84
CA THR A 55 -22.08 -0.12 13.53
C THR A 55 -21.20 0.44 12.42
N GLN A 56 -20.75 1.70 12.52
CA GLN A 56 -19.83 2.31 11.55
C GLN A 56 -18.51 1.54 11.38
N GLY A 57 -18.09 0.78 12.40
CA GLY A 57 -16.93 -0.12 12.31
C GLY A 57 -17.04 -1.19 11.21
N TYR A 58 -18.26 -1.54 10.77
CA TYR A 58 -18.46 -2.45 9.62
C TYR A 58 -18.39 -1.74 8.26
N TYR A 59 -18.49 -0.41 8.25
CA TYR A 59 -18.48 0.44 7.05
C TYR A 59 -17.12 1.11 6.80
N SER A 60 -16.16 1.00 7.71
CA SER A 60 -14.76 1.25 7.37
C SER A 60 -14.40 0.33 6.22
N VAL A 61 -13.87 0.92 5.14
CA VAL A 61 -13.66 0.33 3.80
C VAL A 61 -13.73 -1.21 3.79
N THR A 62 -14.87 -1.74 3.34
CA THR A 62 -15.13 -3.18 3.40
C THR A 62 -14.06 -3.97 2.66
N ALA A 63 -13.64 -5.12 3.20
CA ALA A 63 -12.58 -5.94 2.58
C ALA A 63 -12.87 -6.25 1.10
N THR A 64 -14.13 -6.45 0.74
CA THR A 64 -14.59 -6.65 -0.64
C THR A 64 -14.38 -5.40 -1.52
N ARG A 65 -14.68 -4.20 -1.01
CA ARG A 65 -14.46 -2.93 -1.74
C ARG A 65 -12.98 -2.59 -1.85
N VAL A 66 -12.19 -2.83 -0.79
CA VAL A 66 -10.72 -2.71 -0.84
C VAL A 66 -10.18 -3.63 -1.92
N ARG A 67 -10.60 -4.91 -1.93
CA ARG A 67 -10.15 -5.89 -2.91
C ARG A 67 -10.45 -5.46 -4.34
N LYS A 68 -11.70 -5.08 -4.62
CA LYS A 68 -12.10 -4.58 -5.94
C LYS A 68 -11.30 -3.34 -6.38
N ALA A 69 -10.97 -2.45 -5.43
CA ALA A 69 -10.14 -1.28 -5.71
C ALA A 69 -8.68 -1.65 -5.97
N VAL A 70 -8.12 -2.59 -5.20
CA VAL A 70 -6.77 -3.13 -5.44
C VAL A 70 -6.71 -3.83 -6.80
N ASP A 71 -7.70 -4.65 -7.15
CA ASP A 71 -7.77 -5.33 -8.44
C ASP A 71 -7.87 -4.34 -9.61
N ALA A 72 -8.66 -3.27 -9.46
CA ALA A 72 -8.74 -2.21 -10.46
C ALA A 72 -7.39 -1.50 -10.67
N LEU A 73 -6.62 -1.28 -9.60
CA LEU A 73 -5.30 -0.65 -9.69
C LEU A 73 -4.20 -1.61 -10.16
N ALA A 74 -4.36 -2.91 -9.97
CA ALA A 74 -3.39 -3.91 -10.43
C ALA A 74 -3.17 -3.84 -11.95
N ALA A 75 -4.22 -3.52 -12.72
CA ALA A 75 -4.14 -3.31 -14.17
C ALA A 75 -3.27 -2.09 -14.56
N HIS A 76 -3.07 -1.14 -13.65
CA HIS A 76 -2.29 0.08 -13.84
C HIS A 76 -0.97 0.05 -13.04
N GLN A 77 -0.36 -1.13 -12.88
CA GLN A 77 0.93 -1.25 -12.20
C GLN A 77 2.12 -0.94 -13.12
N PHE A 78 3.09 -0.23 -12.54
CA PHE A 78 4.34 0.19 -13.16
C PHE A 78 5.54 -0.36 -12.40
N ASP A 79 6.60 -0.70 -13.12
CA ASP A 79 7.92 -0.92 -12.50
C ASP A 79 8.63 0.41 -12.22
N GLY A 80 9.80 0.36 -11.56
CA GLY A 80 10.62 1.56 -11.28
C GLY A 80 11.16 2.28 -12.53
N ARG A 81 11.03 1.68 -13.72
CA ARG A 81 11.39 2.29 -15.01
C ARG A 81 10.19 2.95 -15.70
N GLY A 82 8.99 2.86 -15.12
CA GLY A 82 7.76 3.34 -15.73
C GLY A 82 7.25 2.43 -16.85
N GLN A 83 7.61 1.15 -16.87
CA GLN A 83 7.02 0.19 -17.80
C GLN A 83 5.79 -0.45 -17.16
N HIS A 84 4.73 -0.65 -17.94
CA HIS A 84 3.58 -1.41 -17.47
C HIS A 84 3.99 -2.85 -17.22
N VAL A 85 3.62 -3.34 -16.04
CA VAL A 85 3.85 -4.73 -15.66
C VAL A 85 2.72 -5.62 -16.20
N TRP A 86 1.59 -5.03 -16.57
CA TRP A 86 0.32 -5.70 -16.87
C TRP A 86 -0.22 -5.46 -18.29
N SER A 87 0.60 -5.59 -19.34
CA SER A 87 0.14 -5.40 -20.73
C SER A 87 -0.29 -6.67 -21.50
N GLN A 88 -0.25 -7.89 -20.93
CA GLN A 88 -0.62 -9.12 -21.66
C GLN A 88 -1.52 -10.14 -20.95
N ALA A 89 -2.10 -9.82 -19.79
CA ALA A 89 -2.78 -10.82 -18.96
C ALA A 89 -4.27 -10.55 -18.73
N ARG A 90 -5.02 -10.13 -19.76
CA ARG A 90 -6.50 -10.07 -19.69
C ARG A 90 -7.16 -11.46 -19.58
N ALA A 91 -6.36 -12.53 -19.53
CA ALA A 91 -6.78 -13.93 -19.56
C ALA A 91 -6.07 -14.82 -18.50
N LEU A 92 -5.67 -14.26 -17.35
CA LEU A 92 -5.17 -15.08 -16.25
C LEU A 92 -6.28 -15.32 -15.22
N LEU A 93 -6.40 -16.59 -14.82
CA LEU A 93 -7.40 -17.13 -13.89
C LEU A 93 -7.38 -16.36 -12.57
N GLU A 94 -8.52 -16.33 -11.86
CA GLU A 94 -8.68 -15.78 -10.49
C GLU A 94 -7.55 -16.21 -9.52
N SER A 95 -6.92 -17.37 -9.75
CA SER A 95 -5.77 -17.87 -8.98
C SER A 95 -4.49 -17.03 -9.14
N GLU A 96 -4.27 -16.38 -10.28
CA GLU A 96 -3.11 -15.52 -10.53
C GLU A 96 -3.24 -14.17 -9.82
N HIS A 97 -4.46 -13.60 -9.77
CA HIS A 97 -4.75 -12.42 -8.95
C HIS A 97 -4.45 -12.68 -7.46
N GLN A 98 -4.86 -13.84 -6.95
CA GLN A 98 -4.58 -14.23 -5.56
C GLN A 98 -3.08 -14.41 -5.28
N ARG A 99 -2.31 -14.93 -6.25
CA ARG A 99 -0.85 -15.06 -6.14
C ARG A 99 -0.13 -13.71 -6.11
N LEU A 100 -0.62 -12.71 -6.82
CA LEU A 100 -0.03 -11.37 -6.81
C LEU A 100 -0.29 -10.62 -5.50
N VAL A 101 -1.45 -10.83 -4.89
CA VAL A 101 -1.77 -10.25 -3.58
C VAL A 101 -0.96 -10.92 -2.45
N VAL A 102 -0.70 -12.23 -2.54
CA VAL A 102 0.10 -12.98 -1.54
C VAL A 102 1.61 -12.87 -1.79
N GLY A 103 2.04 -12.64 -3.03
CA GLY A 103 3.44 -12.56 -3.45
C GLY A 103 4.06 -11.17 -3.38
N GLN A 104 3.48 -10.26 -2.59
CA GLN A 104 3.92 -8.87 -2.50
C GLN A 104 3.98 -8.41 -1.04
N VAL A 105 4.94 -7.51 -0.77
CA VAL A 105 5.06 -6.83 0.53
C VAL A 105 5.13 -5.32 0.33
N ALA A 106 4.48 -4.57 1.22
CA ALA A 106 4.51 -3.11 1.18
C ALA A 106 5.95 -2.58 1.35
N VAL A 107 6.30 -1.59 0.54
CA VAL A 107 7.56 -0.84 0.62
C VAL A 107 7.27 0.64 0.38
N PRO A 108 8.22 1.56 0.63
CA PRO A 108 8.02 2.96 0.31
C PRO A 108 7.57 3.14 -1.15
N PHE A 109 6.44 3.86 -1.30
CA PHE A 109 5.83 4.21 -2.59
C PHE A 109 5.38 3.04 -3.48
N GLY A 110 5.21 1.85 -2.92
CA GLY A 110 4.83 0.69 -3.74
C GLY A 110 4.80 -0.64 -3.00
N SER A 111 4.99 -1.72 -3.76
CA SER A 111 5.17 -3.07 -3.27
C SER A 111 6.43 -3.71 -3.85
N CYS A 112 6.96 -4.70 -3.15
CA CYS A 112 8.08 -5.53 -3.58
C CYS A 112 7.59 -6.95 -3.86
N THR A 113 7.96 -7.50 -5.02
CA THR A 113 7.61 -8.86 -5.45
C THR A 113 8.77 -9.86 -5.28
N GLU A 114 9.86 -9.49 -4.61
CA GLU A 114 11.03 -10.36 -4.46
C GLU A 114 10.70 -11.49 -3.46
N PRO A 115 10.70 -12.78 -3.86
CA PRO A 115 10.19 -13.86 -3.02
C PRO A 115 10.85 -13.95 -1.64
N SER A 116 12.18 -13.79 -1.59
CA SER A 116 12.92 -13.86 -0.33
C SER A 116 12.56 -12.70 0.62
N ASN A 117 12.38 -11.50 0.07
CA ASN A 117 12.00 -10.34 0.86
C ASN A 117 10.54 -10.39 1.30
N VAL A 118 9.65 -10.91 0.44
CA VAL A 118 8.23 -11.15 0.76
C VAL A 118 8.11 -12.17 1.90
N GLN A 119 8.84 -13.28 1.81
CA GLN A 119 8.89 -14.28 2.88
C GLN A 119 9.42 -13.71 4.20
N ALA A 120 10.37 -12.77 4.13
CA ALA A 120 10.90 -12.04 5.28
C ALA A 120 10.02 -10.86 5.75
N GLY A 121 8.79 -10.72 5.23
CA GLY A 121 7.87 -9.66 5.63
C GLY A 121 8.39 -8.24 5.33
N GLY A 122 9.23 -8.09 4.30
CA GLY A 122 9.82 -6.81 3.89
C GLY A 122 11.11 -6.43 4.64
N GLY A 123 11.49 -7.20 5.66
CA GLY A 123 12.70 -6.96 6.46
C GLY A 123 13.99 -7.59 5.89
N GLY A 124 13.90 -8.36 4.80
CA GLY A 124 15.03 -9.14 4.26
C GLY A 124 15.86 -8.40 3.19
N CYS A 125 15.40 -7.27 2.67
CA CYS A 125 16.06 -6.59 1.55
C CYS A 125 17.43 -6.01 1.97
N PRO A 126 18.54 -6.35 1.26
CA PRO A 126 19.85 -5.79 1.54
C PRO A 126 20.01 -4.35 1.01
N PHE A 127 19.17 -3.93 0.06
CA PHE A 127 19.27 -2.64 -0.64
C PHE A 127 18.32 -1.57 -0.10
N ARG A 128 17.88 -1.68 1.16
CA ARG A 128 16.84 -0.83 1.79
C ARG A 128 16.79 0.60 1.25
N PHE A 129 15.57 1.10 1.02
CA PHE A 129 15.31 2.45 0.48
C PHE A 129 15.72 2.69 -0.98
N ARG A 130 16.24 1.69 -1.71
CA ARG A 130 16.56 1.80 -3.15
C ARG A 130 15.49 1.20 -4.08
N CYS A 131 14.24 1.15 -3.63
CA CYS A 131 13.14 0.46 -4.31
C CYS A 131 12.92 0.95 -5.76
N LEU A 132 12.96 2.26 -6.00
CA LEU A 132 12.79 2.83 -7.36
C LEU A 132 13.84 2.32 -8.38
N GLY A 133 15.00 1.86 -7.92
CA GLY A 133 16.05 1.26 -8.77
C GLY A 133 15.96 -0.26 -8.91
N CYS A 134 15.05 -0.92 -8.18
CA CYS A 134 14.97 -2.36 -8.08
C CYS A 134 13.99 -2.96 -9.11
N GLY A 135 14.35 -4.09 -9.74
CA GLY A 135 13.49 -4.80 -10.70
C GLY A 135 12.24 -5.43 -10.09
N HIS A 136 12.19 -5.61 -8.76
CA HIS A 136 11.06 -6.19 -8.03
C HIS A 136 10.06 -5.15 -7.51
N PHE A 137 10.36 -3.86 -7.70
CA PHE A 137 9.49 -2.78 -7.26
C PHE A 137 8.29 -2.61 -8.19
N ARG A 138 7.11 -2.41 -7.60
CA ARG A 138 5.85 -2.14 -8.28
C ARG A 138 5.19 -0.92 -7.65
N SER A 139 4.74 0.01 -8.47
CA SER A 139 3.93 1.16 -8.06
C SER A 139 2.62 1.16 -8.82
N ASP A 140 1.64 1.89 -8.32
CA ASP A 140 0.34 2.07 -8.94
C ASP A 140 -0.15 3.53 -8.72
N PRO A 141 -1.22 3.99 -9.39
CA PRO A 141 -1.72 5.35 -9.30
C PRO A 141 -2.02 5.84 -7.87
N SER A 142 -2.29 4.93 -6.93
CA SER A 142 -2.57 5.30 -5.54
C SER A 142 -1.39 5.90 -4.78
N TYR A 143 -0.16 5.74 -5.30
CA TYR A 143 1.06 6.33 -4.73
C TYR A 143 1.48 7.64 -5.42
N LEU A 144 0.77 8.08 -6.46
CA LEU A 144 1.14 9.25 -7.25
C LEU A 144 1.36 10.52 -6.39
N PRO A 145 0.50 10.84 -5.40
CA PRO A 145 0.71 12.02 -4.56
C PRO A 145 1.98 11.90 -3.69
N GLU A 146 2.19 10.74 -3.05
CA GLU A 146 3.38 10.48 -2.23
C GLU A 146 4.67 10.53 -3.07
N LEU A 147 4.63 10.06 -4.31
CA LEU A 147 5.75 10.16 -5.25
C LEU A 147 6.07 11.62 -5.60
N LYS A 148 5.04 12.47 -5.80
CA LYS A 148 5.21 13.91 -6.06
C LYS A 148 5.78 14.63 -4.84
N ASP A 149 5.26 14.35 -3.65
CA ASP A 149 5.76 14.93 -2.40
C ASP A 149 7.22 14.54 -2.14
N TYR A 150 7.59 13.29 -2.44
CA TYR A 150 8.97 12.84 -2.33
C TYR A 150 9.88 13.55 -3.34
N LEU A 151 9.44 13.73 -4.59
CA LEU A 151 10.19 14.49 -5.59
C LEU A 151 10.43 15.93 -5.14
N ASP A 152 9.39 16.60 -4.65
CA ASP A 152 9.51 17.97 -4.13
C ASP A 152 10.48 18.04 -2.96
N THR A 153 10.45 17.06 -2.06
CA THR A 153 11.38 16.95 -0.93
C THR A 153 12.82 16.83 -1.43
N LEU A 154 13.11 15.92 -2.36
CA LEU A 154 14.45 15.77 -2.94
C LEU A 154 14.95 17.05 -3.60
N LEU A 155 14.08 17.78 -4.32
CA LEU A 155 14.45 19.04 -4.96
C LEU A 155 14.74 20.14 -3.94
N ARG A 156 13.93 20.25 -2.89
CA ARG A 156 14.15 21.21 -1.78
C ARG A 156 15.43 20.90 -1.03
N ASP A 157 15.70 19.62 -0.77
CA ASP A 157 16.90 19.20 -0.05
C ASP A 157 18.17 19.47 -0.88
N ARG A 158 18.14 19.28 -2.20
CA ARG A 158 19.25 19.69 -3.07
C ARG A 158 19.52 21.19 -2.99
N GLU A 159 18.48 22.01 -2.97
CA GLU A 159 18.64 23.46 -2.88
C GLU A 159 19.22 23.89 -1.52
N ARG A 160 18.74 23.28 -0.44
CA ARG A 160 19.33 23.50 0.90
C ARG A 160 20.79 23.08 0.97
N ILE A 161 21.14 21.91 0.45
CA ILE A 161 22.50 21.40 0.50
C ILE A 161 23.43 22.25 -0.38
N ARG A 162 22.95 22.76 -1.53
CA ARG A 162 23.73 23.68 -2.37
C ARG A 162 24.00 25.02 -1.69
N SER A 163 23.03 25.54 -0.94
CA SER A 163 23.17 26.82 -0.25
C SER A 163 23.89 26.73 1.11
N ALA A 164 24.00 25.53 1.69
CA ALA A 164 24.69 25.34 2.97
C ALA A 164 26.17 25.72 2.88
N THR A 165 26.64 26.60 3.75
CA THR A 165 28.07 27.00 3.83
C THR A 165 28.83 26.22 4.91
N GLU A 166 28.10 25.60 5.84
CA GLU A 166 28.61 24.92 7.05
C GLU A 166 29.04 23.47 6.78
N LEU A 167 28.97 22.98 5.54
CA LEU A 167 29.28 21.59 5.18
C LEU A 167 30.60 21.48 4.43
N ASP A 168 31.47 20.60 4.93
CA ASP A 168 32.62 20.09 4.18
C ASP A 168 32.20 19.44 2.87
N GLU A 169 33.10 19.45 1.88
CA GLU A 169 32.80 19.00 0.51
C GLU A 169 32.38 17.52 0.44
N TRP A 170 33.02 16.65 1.22
CA TRP A 170 32.68 15.23 1.24
C TRP A 170 31.27 14.99 1.81
N ALA A 171 30.91 15.68 2.90
CA ALA A 171 29.61 15.55 3.54
C ALA A 171 28.49 16.12 2.65
N ARG A 172 28.78 17.22 1.93
CA ARG A 172 27.89 17.79 0.92
C ARG A 172 27.63 16.78 -0.21
N ALA A 173 28.68 16.12 -0.70
CA ALA A 173 28.57 15.15 -1.78
C ALA A 173 27.74 13.92 -1.37
N GLU A 174 27.92 13.40 -0.15
CA GLU A 174 27.15 12.25 0.36
C GLU A 174 25.69 12.60 0.68
N ALA A 175 25.45 13.79 1.24
CA ALA A 175 24.09 14.23 1.56
C ALA A 175 23.28 14.58 0.31
N MET A 176 23.93 14.95 -0.81
CA MET A 176 23.27 15.40 -2.03
C MET A 176 22.35 14.30 -2.60
N PRO A 177 21.03 14.57 -2.73
CA PRO A 177 20.12 13.66 -3.41
C PRO A 177 20.57 13.28 -4.82
N SER A 178 20.39 12.01 -5.16
CA SER A 178 20.85 11.43 -6.43
C SER A 178 20.07 11.94 -7.65
N GLU A 179 20.79 12.41 -8.68
CA GLU A 179 20.17 12.79 -9.96
C GLU A 179 19.53 11.62 -10.69
N HIS A 180 20.08 10.42 -10.52
CA HIS A 180 19.49 9.22 -11.09
C HIS A 180 18.14 8.92 -10.45
N GLU A 181 18.04 9.06 -9.13
CA GLU A 181 16.78 8.87 -8.40
C GLU A 181 15.72 9.89 -8.80
N ILE A 182 16.08 11.18 -8.82
CA ILE A 182 15.19 12.26 -9.27
C ILE A 182 14.70 12.03 -10.70
N THR A 183 15.60 11.62 -11.59
CA THR A 183 15.26 11.34 -13.00
C THR A 183 14.29 10.16 -13.12
N ARG A 184 14.53 9.07 -12.37
CA ARG A 184 13.64 7.90 -12.33
C ARG A 184 12.27 8.25 -11.77
N LEU A 185 12.23 9.00 -10.68
CA LEU A 185 10.99 9.43 -10.03
C LEU A 185 10.15 10.31 -10.98
N ARG A 186 10.77 11.29 -11.66
CA ARG A 186 10.10 12.11 -12.69
C ARG A 186 9.58 11.27 -13.84
N GLN A 187 10.33 10.26 -14.30
CA GLN A 187 9.89 9.36 -15.37
C GLN A 187 8.66 8.56 -14.94
N LEU A 188 8.68 7.98 -13.73
CA LEU A 188 7.56 7.22 -13.18
C LEU A 188 6.31 8.09 -13.02
N ILE A 189 6.43 9.27 -12.39
CA ILE A 189 5.30 10.21 -12.21
C ILE A 189 4.68 10.55 -13.56
N ARG A 190 5.48 10.98 -14.54
CA ARG A 190 4.98 11.33 -15.87
C ARG A 190 4.29 10.16 -16.55
N ARG A 191 4.80 8.94 -16.40
CA ARG A 191 4.19 7.76 -17.01
C ARG A 191 2.82 7.48 -16.38
N VAL A 192 2.73 7.52 -15.05
CA VAL A 192 1.47 7.31 -14.34
C VAL A 192 0.44 8.35 -14.76
N GLU A 193 0.83 9.63 -14.85
CA GLU A 193 -0.05 10.71 -15.31
C GLU A 193 -0.52 10.50 -16.75
N GLN A 194 0.40 10.19 -17.68
CA GLN A 194 0.05 9.92 -19.08
C GLN A 194 -0.90 8.74 -19.24
N ASP A 195 -0.75 7.69 -18.43
CA ASP A 195 -1.65 6.54 -18.45
C ASP A 195 -3.05 6.94 -17.98
N LEU A 196 -3.16 7.69 -16.89
CA LEU A 196 -4.44 8.19 -16.36
C LEU A 196 -5.13 9.17 -17.32
N ASP A 197 -4.37 10.03 -17.98
CA ASP A 197 -4.89 11.00 -18.96
C ASP A 197 -5.32 10.32 -20.27
N GLY A 198 -4.80 9.11 -20.55
CA GLY A 198 -5.19 8.30 -21.70
C GLY A 198 -6.46 7.47 -21.50
N LEU A 199 -7.03 7.45 -20.29
CA LEU A 199 -8.25 6.70 -19.98
C LEU A 199 -9.51 7.40 -20.46
N SER A 200 -10.56 6.62 -20.72
CA SER A 200 -11.90 7.18 -20.91
C SER A 200 -12.40 7.84 -19.61
N ASP A 201 -13.32 8.79 -19.70
CA ASP A 201 -13.87 9.47 -18.51
C ASP A 201 -14.47 8.48 -17.49
N GLY A 202 -15.10 7.40 -17.98
CA GLY A 202 -15.66 6.35 -17.13
C GLY A 202 -14.57 5.54 -16.41
N ASP A 203 -13.54 5.11 -17.13
CA ASP A 203 -12.42 4.36 -16.57
C ASP A 203 -11.62 5.23 -15.58
N ARG A 204 -11.41 6.51 -15.92
CA ARG A 204 -10.72 7.48 -15.06
C ARG A 204 -11.43 7.66 -13.72
N GLN A 205 -12.76 7.84 -13.74
CA GLN A 205 -13.55 7.95 -12.51
C GLN A 205 -13.47 6.67 -11.67
N GLN A 206 -13.49 5.50 -12.31
CA GLN A 206 -13.36 4.22 -11.61
C GLN A 206 -11.99 4.09 -10.93
N ILE A 207 -10.90 4.46 -11.62
CA ILE A 207 -9.54 4.42 -11.07
C ILE A 207 -9.37 5.45 -9.94
N GLU A 208 -9.87 6.68 -10.10
CA GLU A 208 -9.82 7.69 -9.04
C GLU A 208 -10.57 7.26 -7.76
N GLU A 209 -11.71 6.58 -7.91
CA GLU A 209 -12.42 6.02 -6.77
C GLU A 209 -11.65 4.86 -6.13
N ALA A 210 -11.04 3.98 -6.93
CA ALA A 210 -10.18 2.91 -6.43
C ALA A 210 -8.97 3.46 -5.65
N VAL A 211 -8.31 4.52 -6.17
CA VAL A 211 -7.25 5.25 -5.47
C VAL A 211 -7.74 5.77 -4.12
N ARG A 212 -8.90 6.43 -4.07
CA ARG A 212 -9.47 6.96 -2.82
C ARG A 212 -9.71 5.86 -1.78
N VAL A 213 -10.27 4.72 -2.21
CA VAL A 213 -10.54 3.55 -1.36
C VAL A 213 -9.26 2.97 -0.78
N VAL A 214 -8.24 2.73 -1.61
CA VAL A 214 -6.96 2.15 -1.18
C VAL A 214 -6.21 3.10 -0.24
N ARG A 215 -6.14 4.39 -0.57
CA ARG A 215 -5.44 5.38 0.28
C ARG A 215 -6.11 5.55 1.64
N ARG A 216 -7.45 5.58 1.71
CA ARG A 216 -8.19 5.62 2.99
C ARG A 216 -7.87 4.39 3.86
N THR A 217 -7.74 3.23 3.24
CA THR A 217 -7.37 1.98 3.94
C THR A 217 -5.96 2.07 4.51
N ARG A 218 -4.97 2.57 3.75
CA ARG A 218 -3.57 2.77 4.21
C ARG A 218 -3.45 3.81 5.32
N GLN A 219 -4.32 4.81 5.36
CA GLN A 219 -4.36 5.81 6.43
C GLN A 219 -4.98 5.29 7.73
N THR A 220 -5.91 4.34 7.62
CA THR A 220 -6.65 3.78 8.78
C THR A 220 -5.92 2.58 9.38
N VAL A 221 -5.28 1.76 8.54
CA VAL A 221 -4.45 0.63 8.94
C VAL A 221 -3.01 1.05 8.69
N HIS A 222 -2.21 1.25 9.74
CA HIS A 222 -0.75 1.33 9.61
C HIS A 222 -0.25 -0.01 9.07
N LEU A 223 -0.27 -0.17 7.75
CA LEU A 223 0.26 -1.33 7.02
C LEU A 223 1.78 -1.26 7.02
N GLY A 224 2.40 -1.26 8.21
CA GLY A 224 3.84 -1.42 8.41
C GLY A 224 4.76 -0.51 7.58
N LEU A 225 4.25 0.56 6.97
CA LEU A 225 5.09 1.51 6.27
C LEU A 225 5.93 2.19 7.34
N PRO A 226 7.28 2.10 7.27
CA PRO A 226 8.11 2.92 8.12
C PRO A 226 7.73 4.36 7.83
N THR A 227 7.08 5.00 8.80
CA THR A 227 6.94 6.44 8.80
C THR A 227 8.35 6.96 8.73
N ILE A 228 8.69 7.69 7.67
CA ILE A 228 9.96 8.40 7.58
C ILE A 228 9.88 9.51 8.62
N SER A 229 10.04 9.15 9.88
CA SER A 229 10.37 10.12 10.91
C SER A 229 11.79 10.55 10.61
N PRO A 230 12.10 11.86 10.64
CA PRO A 230 13.49 12.30 10.62
C PRO A 230 14.27 11.53 11.69
N PRO A 231 15.53 11.13 11.42
CA PRO A 231 16.31 10.39 12.39
C PRO A 231 16.32 11.17 13.72
N ALA A 232 15.99 10.47 14.81
CA ALA A 232 16.08 11.05 16.13
C ALA A 232 17.51 11.55 16.34
N PRO A 233 17.71 12.75 16.93
CA PRO A 233 19.04 13.25 17.20
C PRO A 233 19.79 12.27 18.09
N ASP A 234 21.04 12.03 17.73
CA ASP A 234 21.95 11.08 18.37
C ASP A 234 22.07 11.35 19.88
N PRO A 235 21.78 10.36 20.76
CA PRO A 235 21.84 10.55 22.21
C PRO A 235 23.26 10.82 22.75
N GLU A 236 24.32 10.70 21.95
CA GLU A 236 25.71 10.88 22.42
C GLU A 236 26.25 12.33 22.31
N LEU A 237 25.40 13.34 22.07
CA LEU A 237 25.81 14.75 22.13
C LEU A 237 25.52 15.45 23.47
N LYS A 238 25.61 14.71 24.57
CA LYS A 238 25.69 15.29 25.93
C LYS A 238 26.87 14.69 26.68
N THR A 239 28.04 15.31 26.52
CA THR A 239 28.77 16.07 27.55
C THR A 239 30.25 16.03 27.20
N SER A 240 30.77 17.12 26.66
CA SER A 240 32.19 17.48 26.73
C SER A 240 32.31 18.96 26.37
N GLN A 241 32.13 19.82 27.36
CA GLN A 241 32.77 21.14 27.37
C GLN A 241 33.42 21.33 28.74
N PRO A 242 34.58 22.01 28.76
CA PRO A 242 35.62 21.88 29.80
C PRO A 242 35.23 22.42 31.17
#